data_AF-A0A2P6TSH9-F1
#
_entry.id   AF-A0A2P6TSH9-F1
#
_cell.length_a   1.000
_cell.length_b   1.000
_cell.length_c   1.000
_cell.angle_alpha   90.00
_cell.angle_beta   90.00
_cell.angle_gamma   90.00
#
_symmetry.space_group_name_H-M   'P 1'
#
loop_
_entity.id
_entity.type
_entity.pdbx_description
1 polymer ?
#
loop_
_entity_poly.entity_id
_entity_poly.type
_entity_poly.pdbx_seq_one_letter_code
_entity_poly.pdbx_strand_id
1 'polypeptide(L)' 'MFAVALPTTGVSLQTRREVTTAATKPQFKGAKKMAHRRPKKTTPADKRHGPAVYPAAPAPPPQYTVLP' A
#
# COMPACT_ATOMS: atom_id res chain seq x y z
N MET A 1 -45.00 40.81 -52.48
CA MET A 1 -44.91 39.50 -51.80
C MET A 1 -43.43 39.25 -51.53
N PHE A 2 -42.92 39.50 -50.32
CA PHE A 2 -41.53 39.19 -49.96
C PHE A 2 -41.52 38.15 -48.85
N ALA A 3 -40.84 37.02 -49.08
CA ALA A 3 -40.70 35.94 -48.11
C ALA A 3 -39.57 36.28 -47.13
N VAL A 4 -39.87 36.29 -45.84
CA VAL A 4 -38.87 36.46 -44.77
C VAL A 4 -38.37 35.08 -44.36
N ALA A 5 -37.09 34.79 -44.59
CA ALA A 5 -36.45 33.56 -44.14
C ALA A 5 -36.05 33.70 -42.66
N LEU A 6 -36.58 32.84 -41.79
CA LEU A 6 -36.20 32.73 -40.38
C LEU A 6 -34.90 31.91 -40.27
N PRO A 7 -33.88 32.35 -39.50
CA PRO A 7 -32.70 31.53 -39.27
C PRO A 7 -33.05 30.37 -38.31
N THR A 8 -32.96 29.15 -38.80
CA THR A 8 -33.00 27.93 -37.98
C THR A 8 -31.75 27.90 -37.09
N THR A 9 -31.84 28.44 -35.89
CA THR A 9 -30.80 28.27 -34.87
C THR A 9 -30.78 26.80 -34.47
N GLY A 10 -29.86 26.04 -35.08
CA GLY A 10 -29.54 24.68 -34.70
C GLY A 10 -28.95 24.67 -33.30
N VAL A 11 -29.81 24.44 -32.29
CA VAL A 11 -29.36 24.18 -30.92
C VAL A 11 -28.80 22.77 -30.90
N SER A 12 -27.49 22.62 -31.10
CA SER A 12 -26.81 21.36 -30.80
C SER A 12 -26.76 21.19 -29.28
N LEU A 13 -27.58 20.27 -28.76
CA LEU A 13 -27.51 19.82 -27.37
C LEU A 13 -26.25 18.96 -27.21
N GLN A 14 -25.12 19.60 -26.94
CA GLN A 14 -23.94 18.89 -26.45
C GLN A 14 -24.26 18.37 -25.04
N THR A 15 -24.66 17.11 -24.94
CA THR A 15 -24.77 16.40 -23.66
C THR A 15 -23.36 16.19 -23.11
N ARG A 16 -22.87 17.18 -22.35
CA ARG A 16 -21.69 16.99 -21.49
C ARG A 16 -22.11 16.02 -20.39
N ARG A 17 -21.58 14.79 -20.42
CA ARG A 17 -21.71 13.85 -19.31
C ARG A 17 -20.86 14.40 -18.16
N GLU A 18 -21.51 15.06 -17.21
CA GLU A 18 -20.88 15.40 -15.94
C GLU A 18 -20.62 14.11 -15.15
N VAL A 19 -19.37 13.64 -15.16
CA VAL A 19 -18.92 12.56 -14.29
C VAL A 19 -18.58 13.19 -12.95
N THR A 20 -19.57 13.26 -12.05
CA THR A 20 -19.33 13.69 -10.67
C THR A 20 -18.57 12.60 -9.94
N THR A 21 -17.30 12.88 -9.60
CA THR A 21 -16.54 11.98 -8.71
C THR A 21 -16.80 12.40 -7.27
N ALA A 22 -17.65 11.67 -6.55
CA ALA A 22 -17.96 11.90 -5.13
C ALA A 22 -16.81 11.49 -4.19
N ALA A 23 -15.58 11.89 -4.49
CA ALA A 23 -14.42 11.60 -3.66
C ALA A 23 -14.24 12.69 -2.60
N THR A 24 -14.75 12.45 -1.39
CA THR A 24 -14.65 13.39 -0.25
C THR A 24 -13.29 13.38 0.45
N LYS A 25 -12.41 12.41 0.14
CA LYS A 25 -11.10 12.25 0.79
C LYS A 25 -9.98 12.08 -0.24
N PRO A 26 -8.80 12.70 0.01
CA PRO A 26 -7.65 12.55 -0.87
C PRO A 26 -7.07 11.13 -0.81
N GLN A 27 -6.57 10.64 -1.94
CA GLN A 27 -5.90 9.34 -2.00
C GLN A 27 -4.45 9.42 -1.52
N PHE A 28 -3.96 8.37 -0.85
CA PHE A 28 -2.54 8.23 -0.57
C PHE A 28 -1.80 7.70 -1.80
N LYS A 29 -0.81 8.46 -2.28
CA LYS A 29 0.08 8.08 -3.37
C LYS A 29 1.55 8.14 -2.93
N GLY A 30 2.43 7.58 -3.77
CA GLY A 30 3.89 7.56 -3.56
C GLY A 30 4.31 6.98 -2.20
N ALA A 31 5.30 7.62 -1.58
CA ALA A 31 5.86 7.19 -0.29
C ALA A 31 4.81 7.12 0.83
N LYS A 32 3.79 7.99 0.82
CA LYS A 32 2.72 7.98 1.84
C LYS A 32 1.93 6.67 1.81
N LYS A 33 1.61 6.16 0.61
CA LYS A 33 0.92 4.86 0.44
C LYS A 33 1.78 3.71 0.98
N MET A 34 3.08 3.72 0.66
CA MET A 34 4.02 2.68 1.08
C MET A 34 4.22 2.69 2.60
N ALA A 35 4.41 3.86 3.21
CA ALA A 35 4.58 4.00 4.66
C ALA A 35 3.33 3.55 5.46
N HIS A 36 2.14 3.79 4.91
CA HIS A 36 0.87 3.35 5.49
C HIS A 36 0.69 1.83 5.41
N ARG A 37 1.06 1.20 4.28
CA ARG A 37 0.80 -0.23 4.03
C ARG A 37 1.95 -1.17 4.41
N ARG A 38 3.13 -0.65 4.75
CA ARG A 38 4.29 -1.51 5.05
C ARG A 38 3.98 -2.49 6.19
N PRO A 39 4.33 -3.78 6.07
CA PRO A 39 4.15 -4.75 7.14
C PRO A 39 4.90 -4.33 8.40
N LYS A 40 4.22 -4.44 9.55
CA LYS A 40 4.78 -4.13 10.88
C LYS A 40 4.21 -5.12 11.88
N LYS A 41 5.05 -5.58 12.81
CA LYS A 41 4.55 -6.24 14.02
C LYS A 41 3.80 -5.21 14.85
N THR A 42 2.51 -5.43 15.09
CA THR A 42 1.68 -4.50 15.86
C THR A 42 1.62 -4.91 17.33
N THR A 43 1.44 -6.20 17.60
CA THR A 43 1.21 -6.75 18.93
C THR A 43 2.49 -6.76 19.78
N PRO A 44 2.42 -6.43 21.09
CA PRO A 44 3.58 -6.47 21.97
C PRO A 44 4.17 -7.87 22.16
N ALA A 45 3.33 -8.92 22.16
CA ALA A 45 3.78 -10.30 22.26
C ALA A 45 4.72 -10.67 21.10
N ASP A 46 4.31 -10.36 19.87
CA ASP A 46 5.10 -10.67 18.67
C ASP A 46 6.43 -9.89 18.61
N LYS A 47 6.46 -8.70 19.21
CA LYS A 47 7.69 -7.89 19.33
C LYS A 47 8.67 -8.44 20.37
N ARG A 48 8.17 -9.13 21.40
CA ARG A 48 8.98 -9.65 22.52
C ARG A 48 9.48 -11.08 22.31
N HIS A 49 9.07 -11.75 21.22
CA HIS A 49 9.65 -13.04 20.87
C HIS A 49 11.15 -12.88 20.57
N GLY A 50 11.95 -13.47 21.43
CA GLY A 50 13.39 -13.62 21.25
C GLY A 50 13.75 -15.00 20.68
N PRO A 51 15.05 -15.24 20.44
CA PRO A 51 15.53 -16.59 20.12
C PRO A 51 15.28 -17.55 21.29
N ALA A 52 15.13 -18.84 20.97
CA ALA A 52 15.03 -19.89 21.98
C ALA A 52 16.34 -19.98 22.78
N VAL A 53 16.23 -20.07 24.10
CA VAL A 53 17.38 -20.21 25.01
C VAL A 53 17.57 -21.69 25.29
N TYR A 54 18.73 -22.22 24.89
CA TYR A 54 19.14 -23.59 25.19
C TYR A 54 20.24 -23.60 26.26
N PRO A 55 20.25 -24.60 27.15
CA PRO A 55 21.34 -24.76 28.11
C PRO A 55 22.67 -25.02 27.38
N ALA A 56 23.76 -24.56 27.98
CA ALA A 56 25.10 -24.84 27.46
C ALA A 56 25.34 -26.35 27.43
N ALA A 57 25.89 -26.84 26.32
CA ALA A 57 26.31 -28.23 26.23
C ALA A 57 27.43 -28.49 27.26
N PRO A 58 27.51 -29.72 27.82
CA PRO A 58 28.65 -30.09 28.65
C PRO A 58 29.96 -29.97 27.85
N ALA A 59 31.06 -29.74 28.56
CA ALA A 59 32.38 -29.61 27.94
C ALA A 59 32.69 -30.86 27.10
N PRO A 60 33.03 -30.71 25.81
CA PRO A 60 33.37 -31.85 24.97
C PRO A 60 34.72 -32.44 25.41
N PRO A 61 34.96 -33.75 25.18
CA PRO A 61 36.27 -34.34 25.37
C PRO A 61 37.31 -33.71 24.43
N PRO A 62 38.62 -33.81 24.74
CA PRO A 62 39.68 -33.33 23.87
C PRO A 62 39.62 -34.02 22.51
N GLN A 63 39.82 -33.25 21.43
CA GLN A 63 39.75 -33.77 20.06
C GLN A 63 40.88 -34.75 19.74
N TYR A 64 42.03 -34.61 20.40
CA TYR A 64 43.16 -35.51 20.28
C TYR A 64 43.95 -35.55 21.59
N THR A 65 44.58 -36.69 21.84
CA THR A 65 45.55 -36.87 22.93
C THR A 65 46.86 -37.31 22.28
N VAL A 66 47.95 -36.57 22.51
CA VAL A 66 49.29 -36.96 22.04
C VAL A 66 49.92 -37.84 23.12
N LEU A 67 50.28 -39.07 22.77
CA LEU A 67 51.04 -39.98 23.63
C LEU A 67 52.55 -39.78 23.39
N PRO A 68 53.38 -39.89 24.44
CA PRO A 68 54.83 -39.73 24.35
C PRO A 68 55.51 -40.81 23.53
#